data_AF-A0A954EUS7-F1
#
_entry.id   AF-A0A954EUS7-F1
#
_cell.length_a   1.000
_cell.length_b   1.000
_cell.length_c   1.000
_cell.angle_alpha   90.00
_cell.angle_beta   90.00
_cell.angle_gamma   90.00
#
_symmetry.space_group_name_H-M   'P 1'
#
loop_
_entity.id
_entity.type
_entity.pdbx_description
1 polymer ?
#
loop_
_entity_poly.entity_id
_entity_poly.type
_entity_poly.pdbx_seq_one_letter_code
_entity_poly.pdbx_strand_id
1 'polypeptide(L)'
;MARVLLLVFSALWSWLAMQAVHELGHALAALATGGTIQAVRFHPLSISQTFVDPNPHPGIVVWMGPVLGAVLPVLLWGLARAARLRFAWFLQFFAGFCLIANGAYIGTGIWDPVGDAADLVRLGVPPWQLALFGLPTFSTGLWCWDGISREFGWGKNARSVSFREPFYVAGLLTITAITGWWHSS
;
A
#
# COMPACT_ATOMS: atom_id res chain seq x y z
N MET A 1 7.56 -3.50 25.41
CA MET A 1 8.57 -3.22 24.37
C MET A 1 8.35 -4.01 23.09
N ALA A 2 8.47 -5.35 23.10
CA ALA A 2 8.38 -6.17 21.88
C ALA A 2 7.10 -5.95 21.04
N ARG A 3 5.94 -5.84 21.68
CA ARG A 3 4.65 -5.57 21.01
C ARG A 3 4.64 -4.25 20.24
N VAL A 4 5.16 -3.19 20.86
CA VAL A 4 5.26 -1.86 20.25
C VAL A 4 6.23 -1.88 19.08
N LEU A 5 7.41 -2.52 19.25
CA LEU A 5 8.38 -2.66 18.16
C LEU A 5 7.80 -3.45 16.98
N LEU A 6 7.06 -4.54 17.25
CA LEU A 6 6.41 -5.30 16.19
C LEU A 6 5.43 -4.43 15.40
N LEU A 7 4.57 -3.66 16.08
CA LEU A 7 3.61 -2.77 15.44
C LEU A 7 4.31 -1.68 14.61
N VAL A 8 5.30 -1.01 15.20
CA VAL A 8 6.04 0.08 14.53
C VAL A 8 6.76 -0.45 13.30
N PHE A 9 7.52 -1.55 13.41
CA PHE A 9 8.21 -2.11 12.25
C PHE A 9 7.24 -2.65 11.20
N SER A 10 6.09 -3.21 11.60
CA SER A 10 5.06 -3.64 10.65
C SER A 10 4.47 -2.46 9.90
N ALA A 11 4.20 -1.34 10.57
CA ALA A 11 3.68 -0.13 9.95
C ALA A 11 4.70 0.50 8.99
N LEU A 12 5.97 0.62 9.41
CA LEU A 12 7.05 1.16 8.57
C LEU A 12 7.30 0.26 7.34
N TRP A 13 7.32 -1.05 7.52
CA TRP A 13 7.44 -1.97 6.39
C TRP A 13 6.23 -1.88 5.46
N SER A 14 5.01 -1.82 6.01
CA SER A 14 3.79 -1.67 5.24
C SER A 14 3.77 -0.38 4.43
N TRP A 15 4.31 0.72 4.96
CA TRP A 15 4.46 1.97 4.21
C TRP A 15 5.32 1.81 2.96
N LEU A 16 6.50 1.20 3.08
CA LEU A 16 7.39 0.97 1.93
C LEU A 16 6.81 -0.05 0.95
N ALA A 17 6.30 -1.16 1.45
CA ALA A 17 5.70 -2.19 0.61
C ALA A 17 4.44 -1.68 -0.11
N MET A 18 3.64 -0.83 0.54
CA MET A 18 2.44 -0.22 -0.07
C MET A 18 2.82 0.66 -1.25
N GLN A 19 3.82 1.53 -1.11
CA GLN A 19 4.34 2.33 -2.21
C GLN A 19 4.82 1.44 -3.38
N ALA A 20 5.52 0.35 -3.09
CA ALA A 20 6.02 -0.54 -4.15
C ALA A 20 4.88 -1.21 -4.93
N VAL A 21 3.83 -1.68 -4.23
CA VAL A 21 2.66 -2.29 -4.87
C VAL A 21 1.83 -1.25 -5.63
N HIS A 22 1.77 -0.01 -5.11
CA HIS A 22 1.13 1.12 -5.78
C HIS A 22 1.85 1.46 -7.10
N GLU A 23 3.17 1.66 -7.09
CA GLU A 23 3.95 1.92 -8.31
C GLU A 23 3.90 0.74 -9.30
N LEU A 24 3.89 -0.50 -8.79
CA LEU A 24 3.68 -1.67 -9.64
C LEU A 24 2.35 -1.57 -10.39
N GLY A 25 1.32 -0.98 -9.79
CA GLY A 25 0.04 -0.71 -10.44
C GLY A 25 0.16 0.21 -11.66
N HIS A 26 0.86 1.34 -11.50
CA HIS A 26 1.15 2.25 -12.61
C HIS A 26 1.98 1.57 -13.70
N ALA A 27 3.04 0.85 -13.32
CA ALA A 27 3.94 0.18 -14.25
C ALA A 27 3.20 -0.89 -15.08
N LEU A 28 2.39 -1.74 -14.45
CA LEU A 28 1.62 -2.76 -15.14
C LEU A 28 0.60 -2.14 -16.11
N ALA A 29 -0.04 -1.04 -15.70
CA ALA A 29 -0.98 -0.32 -16.57
C ALA A 29 -0.28 0.35 -17.75
N ALA A 30 0.88 0.97 -17.53
CA ALA A 30 1.69 1.56 -18.61
C ALA A 30 2.04 0.50 -19.66
N LEU A 31 2.57 -0.64 -19.22
CA LEU A 31 2.90 -1.75 -20.12
C LEU A 31 1.66 -2.29 -20.87
N ALA A 32 0.53 -2.46 -20.16
CA ALA A 32 -0.71 -2.97 -20.76
C ALA A 32 -1.35 -2.01 -21.75
N THR A 33 -1.11 -0.70 -21.59
CA THR A 33 -1.68 0.36 -22.43
C THR A 33 -0.73 0.82 -23.54
N GLY A 34 0.43 0.18 -23.69
CA GLY A 34 1.43 0.50 -24.71
C GLY A 34 2.30 1.73 -24.39
N GLY A 35 2.32 2.17 -23.13
CA GLY A 35 3.25 3.18 -22.64
C GLY A 35 4.63 2.61 -22.33
N THR A 36 5.64 3.48 -22.28
CA THR A 36 7.02 3.11 -21.94
C THR A 36 7.39 3.69 -20.58
N ILE A 37 7.78 2.82 -19.65
CA ILE A 37 8.28 3.23 -18.34
C ILE A 37 9.70 3.77 -18.50
N GLN A 38 9.88 5.04 -18.17
CA GLN A 38 11.18 5.72 -18.22
C GLN A 38 11.97 5.51 -16.94
N ALA A 39 11.28 5.61 -15.79
CA ALA A 39 11.87 5.42 -14.48
C ALA A 39 10.79 5.12 -13.44
N VAL A 40 11.17 4.42 -12.37
CA VAL A 40 10.36 4.29 -11.15
C VAL A 40 11.20 4.85 -10.02
N ARG A 41 10.81 6.01 -9.47
CA ARG A 41 11.47 6.59 -8.30
C ARG A 41 10.80 6.06 -7.06
N PHE A 42 11.53 5.25 -6.31
CA PHE A 42 11.07 4.70 -5.06
C PHE A 42 11.98 5.18 -3.94
N HIS A 43 11.56 6.19 -3.19
CA HIS A 43 12.37 6.74 -2.12
C HIS A 43 11.63 6.65 -0.78
N PRO A 44 12.19 6.03 0.26
CA PRO A 44 11.48 5.76 1.52
C PRO A 44 10.88 6.98 2.23
N LEU A 45 11.42 8.18 1.96
CA LEU A 45 11.03 9.43 2.59
C LEU A 45 10.32 10.42 1.65
N SER A 46 10.01 10.03 0.41
CA SER A 46 9.21 10.85 -0.50
C SER A 46 8.06 10.05 -1.08
N ILE A 47 7.16 10.71 -1.78
CA ILE A 47 6.14 10.04 -2.59
C ILE A 47 6.87 9.35 -3.75
N SER A 48 6.62 8.06 -3.95
CA SER A 48 7.12 7.32 -5.11
C SER A 48 6.44 7.80 -6.40
N GLN A 49 7.10 7.59 -7.54
CA GLN A 49 6.52 7.99 -8.82
C GLN A 49 7.04 7.15 -9.98
N THR A 50 6.12 6.69 -10.82
CA THR A 50 6.40 6.02 -12.09
C THR A 50 6.30 7.02 -13.23
N PHE A 51 7.41 7.24 -13.93
CA PHE A 51 7.47 8.10 -15.12
C PHE A 51 7.18 7.28 -16.37
N VAL A 52 6.18 7.69 -17.14
CA VAL A 52 5.74 7.00 -18.36
C VAL A 52 5.73 7.99 -19.51
N ASP A 53 6.48 7.68 -20.57
CA ASP A 53 6.49 8.46 -21.81
C ASP A 53 6.91 7.58 -23.01
N PRO A 54 6.14 7.50 -24.10
CA PRO A 54 4.79 8.05 -24.24
C PRO A 54 3.81 7.39 -23.26
N ASN A 55 2.77 8.12 -22.86
CA ASN A 55 1.67 7.60 -22.04
C ASN A 55 0.34 7.73 -22.81
N PRO A 56 -0.05 6.70 -23.60
CA PRO A 56 -1.25 6.79 -24.44
C PRO A 56 -2.55 6.87 -23.65
N HIS A 57 -2.57 6.33 -22.42
CA HIS A 57 -3.76 6.22 -21.58
C HIS A 57 -3.49 6.68 -20.14
N PRO A 58 -3.21 7.98 -19.92
CA PRO A 58 -2.76 8.48 -18.62
C PRO A 58 -3.79 8.28 -17.52
N GLY A 59 -5.08 8.38 -17.83
CA GLY A 59 -6.14 8.12 -16.84
C GLY A 59 -6.15 6.68 -16.33
N ILE A 60 -5.88 5.70 -17.19
CA ILE A 60 -5.79 4.29 -16.78
C ILE A 60 -4.53 4.11 -15.92
N VAL A 61 -3.39 4.62 -16.37
CA VAL A 61 -2.13 4.50 -15.64
C VAL A 61 -2.26 5.06 -14.23
N VAL A 62 -2.75 6.30 -14.09
CA VAL A 62 -2.87 6.95 -12.77
C VAL A 62 -3.85 6.22 -11.86
N TRP A 63 -5.01 5.77 -12.34
CA TRP A 63 -5.95 5.02 -11.50
C TRP A 63 -5.42 3.66 -11.05
N MET A 64 -4.61 3.01 -11.87
CA MET A 64 -4.17 1.64 -11.59
C MET A 64 -3.15 1.54 -10.46
N GLY A 65 -2.45 2.63 -10.13
CA GLY A 65 -1.62 2.71 -8.92
C GLY A 65 -2.41 2.42 -7.64
N PRO A 66 -3.38 3.27 -7.26
CA PRO A 66 -4.18 3.05 -6.06
C PRO A 66 -5.11 1.85 -6.15
N VAL A 67 -5.65 1.52 -7.34
CA VAL A 67 -6.53 0.35 -7.52
C VAL A 67 -5.78 -0.96 -7.27
N LEU A 68 -4.64 -1.19 -7.93
CA LEU A 68 -3.86 -2.42 -7.69
C LEU A 68 -3.13 -2.38 -6.35
N GLY A 69 -2.71 -1.19 -5.91
CA GLY A 69 -2.20 -0.91 -4.57
C GLY A 69 -3.15 -1.38 -3.45
N ALA A 70 -4.46 -1.28 -3.67
CA ALA A 70 -5.48 -1.76 -2.75
C ALA A 70 -5.89 -3.23 -2.96
N VAL A 71 -6.09 -3.65 -4.21
CA VAL A 71 -6.66 -4.96 -4.54
C VAL A 71 -5.67 -6.10 -4.35
N LEU A 72 -4.42 -5.96 -4.80
CA LEU A 72 -3.43 -7.04 -4.74
C LEU A 72 -3.15 -7.51 -3.30
N PRO A 73 -2.93 -6.61 -2.32
CA PRO A 73 -2.73 -7.03 -0.92
C PRO A 73 -3.91 -7.81 -0.34
N VAL A 74 -5.14 -7.41 -0.66
CA VAL A 74 -6.37 -8.09 -0.22
C VAL A 74 -6.47 -9.49 -0.83
N LEU A 75 -6.17 -9.64 -2.12
CA LEU A 75 -6.15 -10.94 -2.79
C LEU A 75 -5.08 -11.86 -2.17
N LEU A 76 -3.87 -11.36 -1.95
CA LEU A 76 -2.78 -12.11 -1.32
C LEU A 76 -3.16 -12.55 0.11
N TRP A 77 -3.80 -11.67 0.88
CA TRP A 77 -4.33 -12.03 2.19
C TRP A 77 -5.41 -13.12 2.10
N GLY A 78 -6.38 -12.97 1.19
CA GLY A 78 -7.44 -13.94 0.97
C GLY A 78 -6.89 -15.33 0.61
N LEU A 79 -5.91 -15.39 -0.29
CA LEU A 79 -5.21 -16.62 -0.67
C LEU A 79 -4.46 -17.23 0.51
N ALA A 80 -3.70 -16.44 1.27
CA ALA A 80 -2.98 -16.91 2.44
C ALA A 80 -3.92 -17.44 3.53
N ARG A 81 -5.07 -16.79 3.72
CA ARG A 81 -6.12 -17.23 4.64
C ARG A 81 -6.75 -18.55 4.17
N ALA A 82 -7.06 -18.68 2.88
CA ALA A 82 -7.60 -19.91 2.30
C ALA A 82 -6.61 -21.09 2.44
N ALA A 83 -5.32 -20.82 2.26
CA ALA A 83 -4.24 -21.77 2.48
C ALA A 83 -3.85 -21.97 3.95
N ARG A 84 -4.55 -21.32 4.90
CA ARG A 84 -4.32 -21.40 6.35
C ARG A 84 -2.88 -21.10 6.77
N LEU A 85 -2.23 -20.18 6.08
CA LEU A 85 -0.84 -19.82 6.35
C LEU A 85 -0.73 -19.09 7.70
N ARG A 86 0.25 -19.49 8.51
CA ARG A 86 0.51 -18.90 9.84
C ARG A 86 0.79 -17.39 9.84
N PHE A 87 1.17 -16.83 8.69
CA PHE A 87 1.46 -15.40 8.52
C PHE A 87 0.32 -14.63 7.84
N ALA A 88 -0.85 -15.26 7.62
CA ALA A 88 -2.01 -14.59 7.01
C ALA A 88 -2.44 -13.34 7.79
N TRP A 89 -2.24 -13.31 9.12
CA TRP A 89 -2.50 -12.12 9.92
C TRP A 89 -1.60 -10.93 9.55
N PHE A 90 -0.35 -11.17 9.17
CA PHE A 90 0.57 -10.11 8.77
C PHE A 90 0.16 -9.53 7.41
N LEU A 91 -0.30 -10.39 6.50
CA LEU A 91 -0.92 -9.96 5.24
C LEU A 91 -2.26 -9.25 5.45
N GLN A 92 -3.04 -9.62 6.46
CA GLN A 92 -4.24 -8.87 6.85
C GLN A 92 -3.88 -7.44 7.28
N PHE A 93 -2.82 -7.31 8.09
CA PHE A 93 -2.33 -6.00 8.54
C PHE A 93 -1.90 -5.16 7.34
N PHE A 94 -1.09 -5.75 6.46
CA PHE A 94 -0.64 -5.09 5.24
C PHE A 94 -1.79 -4.71 4.31
N ALA A 95 -2.75 -5.60 4.08
CA ALA A 95 -3.92 -5.32 3.25
C ALA A 95 -4.78 -4.18 3.81
N GLY A 96 -5.06 -4.20 5.12
CA GLY A 96 -5.76 -3.10 5.78
C GLY A 96 -4.99 -1.78 5.68
N PHE A 97 -3.66 -1.82 5.84
CA PHE A 97 -2.81 -0.65 5.68
C PHE A 97 -2.90 -0.08 4.25
N CYS A 98 -2.76 -0.93 3.23
CA CYS A 98 -2.85 -0.53 1.82
C CYS A 98 -4.21 0.08 1.48
N LEU A 99 -5.31 -0.51 1.96
CA LEU A 99 -6.65 0.02 1.78
C LEU A 99 -6.80 1.41 2.44
N ILE A 100 -6.34 1.57 3.68
CA ILE A 100 -6.39 2.84 4.40
C ILE A 100 -5.53 3.89 3.70
N ALA A 101 -4.28 3.55 3.36
CA ALA A 101 -3.35 4.48 2.74
C ALA A 101 -3.84 4.96 1.37
N ASN A 102 -4.20 4.05 0.46
CA ASN A 102 -4.70 4.41 -0.88
C ASN A 102 -6.06 5.11 -0.81
N GLY A 103 -6.95 4.66 0.07
CA GLY A 103 -8.26 5.27 0.26
C GLY A 103 -8.17 6.69 0.83
N ALA A 104 -7.32 6.91 1.84
CA ALA A 104 -7.04 8.23 2.38
C ALA A 104 -6.35 9.12 1.33
N TYR A 105 -5.30 8.61 0.68
CA TYR A 105 -4.51 9.35 -0.30
C TYR A 105 -5.37 9.93 -1.44
N ILE A 106 -6.19 9.09 -2.08
CA ILE A 106 -7.09 9.54 -3.15
C ILE A 106 -8.28 10.33 -2.58
N GLY A 107 -8.86 9.88 -1.47
CA GLY A 107 -10.05 10.50 -0.88
C GLY A 107 -9.80 11.93 -0.37
N THR A 108 -8.63 12.21 0.22
CA THR A 108 -8.30 13.57 0.68
C THR A 108 -7.99 14.52 -0.48
N GLY A 109 -7.74 13.99 -1.67
CA GLY A 109 -7.52 14.77 -2.89
C GLY A 109 -8.71 15.65 -3.32
N ILE A 110 -9.87 15.47 -2.70
CA ILE A 110 -11.03 16.38 -2.85
C ILE A 110 -10.71 17.77 -2.31
N TRP A 111 -9.91 17.87 -1.24
CA TRP A 111 -9.55 19.13 -0.60
C TRP A 111 -8.16 19.61 -1.00
N ASP A 112 -7.20 18.69 -1.03
CA ASP A 112 -5.79 18.99 -1.34
C ASP A 112 -5.25 17.96 -2.35
N PRO A 113 -5.50 18.17 -3.65
CA PRO A 113 -5.06 17.25 -4.69
C PRO A 113 -3.54 17.30 -4.85
N VAL A 114 -2.87 16.19 -4.54
CA VAL A 114 -1.43 15.99 -4.69
C VAL A 114 -1.13 14.64 -5.36
N GLY A 115 0.00 14.54 -6.08
CA GLY A 115 0.39 13.35 -6.84
C GLY A 115 -0.74 12.83 -7.74
N ASP A 116 -1.11 11.56 -7.61
CA ASP A 116 -2.17 10.92 -8.40
C ASP A 116 -3.50 11.68 -8.36
N ALA A 117 -3.92 12.15 -7.18
CA ALA A 117 -5.17 12.88 -7.09
C ALA A 117 -5.14 14.18 -7.91
N ALA A 118 -3.99 14.87 -7.93
CA ALA A 118 -3.80 16.05 -8.79
C ALA A 118 -3.82 15.69 -10.26
N ASP A 119 -3.17 14.59 -10.65
CA ASP A 119 -3.14 14.14 -12.04
C ASP A 119 -4.52 13.69 -12.52
N LEU A 120 -5.30 12.99 -11.68
CA LEU A 120 -6.70 12.65 -11.96
C LEU A 120 -7.56 13.90 -12.17
N VAL A 121 -7.44 14.90 -11.29
CA VAL A 121 -8.18 16.17 -11.42
C VAL A 121 -7.79 16.89 -12.71
N ARG A 122 -6.51 16.93 -13.07
CA ARG A 122 -6.02 17.52 -14.33
C ARG A 122 -6.54 16.78 -15.57
N LEU A 123 -6.75 15.48 -15.46
CA LEU A 123 -7.37 14.65 -16.50
C LEU A 123 -8.90 14.78 -16.55
N GLY A 124 -9.49 15.66 -15.73
CA GLY A 124 -10.92 15.94 -15.72
C GLY A 124 -11.75 14.96 -14.88
N VAL A 125 -11.13 14.16 -14.02
CA VAL A 125 -11.85 13.27 -13.11
C VAL A 125 -12.60 14.11 -12.07
N PRO A 126 -13.93 13.94 -11.94
CA PRO A 126 -14.71 14.73 -11.01
C PRO A 126 -14.45 14.30 -9.55
N PRO A 127 -14.46 15.22 -8.57
CA PRO A 127 -14.13 14.91 -7.18
C PRO A 127 -14.96 13.79 -6.53
N TRP A 128 -16.21 13.58 -6.97
CA TRP A 128 -17.05 12.50 -6.45
C TRP A 128 -16.48 11.11 -6.77
N GLN A 129 -15.71 10.94 -7.84
CA GLN A 129 -15.03 9.66 -8.13
C GLN A 129 -13.90 9.40 -7.13
N LEU A 130 -13.16 10.45 -6.73
CA LEU A 130 -12.18 10.35 -5.65
C LEU A 130 -12.84 9.96 -4.32
N ALA A 131 -14.01 10.54 -4.01
CA ALA A 131 -14.81 10.16 -2.84
C ALA A 131 -15.31 8.71 -2.92
N LEU A 132 -15.81 8.30 -4.09
CA LEU A 132 -16.36 6.97 -4.33
C LEU A 132 -15.29 5.89 -4.24
N PHE A 133 -14.05 6.19 -4.62
CA PHE A 133 -12.92 5.29 -4.36
C PHE A 133 -12.46 5.38 -2.90
N GLY A 134 -12.24 6.60 -2.38
CA GLY A 134 -11.59 6.83 -1.10
C GLY A 134 -12.39 6.31 0.10
N LEU A 135 -13.69 6.65 0.19
CA LEU A 135 -14.51 6.30 1.36
C LEU A 135 -14.66 4.78 1.53
N PRO A 136 -15.10 4.00 0.52
CA PRO A 136 -15.24 2.56 0.69
C PRO A 136 -13.91 1.86 0.92
N THR A 137 -12.84 2.28 0.21
CA THR A 137 -11.51 1.68 0.35
C THR A 137 -10.97 1.90 1.77
N PHE A 138 -11.04 3.12 2.29
CA PHE A 138 -10.61 3.45 3.64
C PHE A 138 -11.43 2.70 4.70
N SER A 139 -12.76 2.71 4.60
CA SER A 139 -13.65 2.01 5.53
C SER A 139 -13.41 0.49 5.51
N THR A 140 -13.19 -0.10 4.35
CA THR A 140 -12.87 -1.52 4.20
C THR A 140 -11.51 -1.85 4.83
N GLY A 141 -10.54 -0.94 4.74
CA GLY A 141 -9.25 -1.12 5.39
C GLY A 141 -9.33 -1.12 6.91
N LEU A 142 -10.13 -0.22 7.48
CA LEU A 142 -10.43 -0.22 8.92
C LEU A 142 -11.14 -1.51 9.36
N TRP A 143 -12.13 -1.96 8.57
CA TRP A 143 -12.80 -3.24 8.83
C TRP A 143 -11.85 -4.43 8.71
N CYS A 144 -10.92 -4.41 7.75
CA CYS A 144 -9.90 -5.45 7.58
C CYS A 144 -8.99 -5.57 8.80
N TRP A 145 -8.74 -4.49 9.54
CA TRP A 145 -7.99 -4.53 10.80
C TRP A 145 -8.80 -5.02 12.01
N ASP A 146 -10.07 -5.36 11.85
CA ASP A 146 -10.85 -5.94 12.93
C ASP A 146 -10.20 -7.23 13.47
N GLY A 147 -10.14 -7.33 14.80
CA GLY A 147 -9.51 -8.44 15.51
C GLY A 147 -7.98 -8.54 15.41
N ILE A 148 -7.28 -7.68 14.66
CA ILE A 148 -5.84 -7.83 14.43
C ILE A 148 -4.98 -7.49 15.64
N SER A 149 -5.49 -6.66 16.55
CA SER A 149 -4.81 -6.24 17.78
C SER A 149 -4.37 -7.42 18.66
N ARG A 150 -5.10 -8.55 18.61
CA ARG A 150 -4.76 -9.79 19.31
C ARG A 150 -3.42 -10.37 18.85
N GLU A 151 -3.09 -10.24 17.57
CA GLU A 151 -1.88 -10.81 16.97
C GLU A 151 -0.63 -10.02 17.36
N PHE A 152 -0.81 -8.73 17.68
CA PHE A 152 0.24 -7.89 18.26
C PHE A 152 0.31 -7.97 19.80
N GLY A 153 -0.49 -8.84 20.42
CA GLY A 153 -0.45 -9.09 21.86
C GLY A 153 -1.24 -8.08 22.69
N TRP A 154 -2.28 -7.46 22.14
CA TRP A 154 -3.22 -6.60 22.86
C TRP A 154 -4.64 -7.19 22.92
N GLY A 155 -5.41 -6.84 23.95
CA GLY A 155 -6.80 -7.30 24.13
C GLY A 155 -6.95 -8.58 24.97
N LYS A 156 -8.21 -9.00 25.15
CA LYS A 156 -8.59 -10.08 26.08
C LYS A 156 -8.07 -11.48 25.68
N ASN A 157 -7.77 -11.69 24.40
CA ASN A 157 -7.26 -12.94 23.84
C ASN A 157 -5.91 -12.75 23.12
N ALA A 158 -5.04 -11.93 23.70
CA ALA A 158 -3.76 -11.56 23.13
C ALA A 158 -2.84 -12.78 22.91
N ARG A 159 -2.25 -12.88 21.71
CA ARG A 159 -1.14 -13.80 21.43
C ARG A 159 0.10 -13.37 22.20
N SER A 160 0.87 -14.33 22.71
CA SER A 160 2.21 -14.04 23.22
C SER A 160 3.13 -13.64 22.05
N VAL A 161 3.64 -12.41 22.08
CA VAL A 161 4.64 -11.93 21.11
C VAL A 161 6.03 -12.26 21.63
N SER A 162 6.80 -13.03 20.87
CA SER A 162 8.19 -13.32 21.17
C SER A 162 9.07 -12.08 20.95
N PHE A 163 10.16 -11.96 21.72
CA PHE A 163 11.15 -10.90 21.53
C PHE A 163 11.82 -10.96 20.15
N ARG A 164 11.81 -12.11 19.46
CA ARG A 164 12.42 -12.29 18.13
C ARG A 164 11.57 -11.76 16.98
N GLU A 165 10.25 -11.75 17.13
CA GLU A 165 9.32 -11.39 16.05
C GLU A 165 9.56 -9.98 15.47
N PRO A 166 9.76 -8.93 16.29
CA PRO A 166 10.09 -7.60 15.76
C PRO A 166 11.35 -7.60 14.89
N PHE A 167 12.36 -8.40 15.22
CA PHE A 167 13.61 -8.43 14.45
C PHE A 167 13.45 -9.08 13.08
N TYR A 168 12.53 -10.04 12.93
CA TYR A 168 12.20 -10.57 11.61
C TYR A 168 11.56 -9.49 10.73
N VAL A 169 10.63 -8.72 11.29
CA VAL A 169 10.00 -7.61 10.56
C VAL A 169 10.98 -6.48 10.30
N ALA A 170 11.88 -6.18 11.24
CA ALA A 170 12.96 -5.23 11.04
C ALA A 170 13.90 -5.65 9.91
N GLY A 171 14.23 -6.94 9.81
CA GLY A 171 15.01 -7.49 8.68
C GLY A 171 14.31 -7.27 7.34
N LEU A 172 13.01 -7.54 7.26
CA LEU A 172 12.21 -7.25 6.05
C LEU A 172 12.19 -5.75 5.73
N LEU A 173 12.02 -4.89 6.73
CA LEU A 173 12.07 -3.44 6.58
C LEU A 173 13.43 -2.99 6.03
N THR A 174 14.54 -3.48 6.61
CA THR A 174 15.88 -3.14 6.16
C THR A 174 16.12 -3.59 4.72
N ILE A 175 15.74 -4.81 4.35
CA ILE A 175 15.87 -5.31 2.98
C ILE A 175 15.07 -4.41 2.02
N THR A 176 13.81 -4.14 2.34
CA THR A 176 12.90 -3.32 1.50
C THR A 176 13.42 -1.88 1.37
N ALA A 177 13.94 -1.30 2.45
CA ALA A 177 14.52 0.03 2.44
C ALA A 177 15.77 0.07 1.55
N ILE A 178 16.70 -0.88 1.70
CA ILE A 178 17.94 -0.94 0.91
C ILE A 178 17.63 -1.07 -0.58
N THR A 179 16.71 -1.98 -0.95
CA THR A 179 16.29 -2.12 -2.36
C THR A 179 15.68 -0.83 -2.89
N GLY A 180 14.97 -0.10 -2.03
CA GLY A 180 14.39 1.17 -2.41
C GLY A 180 15.40 2.28 -2.66
N TRP A 181 16.35 2.46 -1.74
CA TRP A 181 17.44 3.43 -1.90
C TRP A 181 18.28 3.15 -3.15
N TRP A 182 18.53 1.88 -3.46
CA TRP A 182 19.36 1.49 -4.61
C TRP A 182 18.75 1.86 -5.96
N HIS A 183 17.42 1.85 -6.07
CA HIS A 183 16.71 2.25 -7.30
C HIS A 183 16.46 3.77 -7.41
N SER A 184 16.81 4.55 -6.39
CA SER A 184 16.70 6.02 -6.39
C SER A 184 17.97 6.75 -6.83
N SER A 185 19.08 6.03 -7.01
CA SER A 185 20.42 6.56 -7.36
C SER A 185 20.67 6.46 -8.86
#